data_AF-A0A0C4DXT1-F1
#
_entry.id   AF-A0A0C4DXT1-F1
#
_cell.length_a   1.000
_cell.length_b   1.000
_cell.length_c   1.000
_cell.angle_alpha   90.00
_cell.angle_beta   90.00
_cell.angle_gamma   90.00
#
_symmetry.space_group_name_H-M   'P 1'
#
loop_
_entity.id
_entity.type
_entity.pdbx_description
1 polymer ?
#
loop_
_entity_poly.entity_id
_entity_poly.type
_entity_poly.pdbx_seq_one_letter_code
_entity_poly.pdbx_strand_id
1 'polypeptide(L)'
;MPPESAQTPPAEPTGAPASEIPTPPAAPAGPAATAATPGPLSSPRRPSLRERLRASDERWAWKVAIRLLQCVAAVVGIACAAYILAKMADFDDMTLLGRNVVNELFIAFFAVSFAWGVADILVRFLRHYSKPLHPLLILCVDFTFCCVLLYLIAAAVASILSVQRFGDDPGWLRIWHNGTSRGPYNQDSNGVWVYAGGSRKCTPASDCAAQDAAVNAAWSQKPARFALAIVIAAMLVVAGICHFALCVWAGVDSYTRRKRKARELMQGGMMYQPVYVPVPVPVPMQPMGPYDKQVPGHQVPMPGYVYGHEQMAGPVMGSSQTRYA
;
A
#
# COMPACT_ATOMS: atom_id res chain seq x y z
N MET A 1 11.97 33.27 19.56
CA MET A 1 12.50 32.82 18.26
C MET A 1 13.95 33.29 18.17
N PRO A 2 14.93 32.40 18.14
CA PRO A 2 16.33 32.78 18.00
C PRO A 2 16.65 33.17 16.54
N PRO A 3 17.55 34.15 16.31
CA PRO A 3 17.87 34.64 14.97
C PRO A 3 18.66 33.62 14.15
N GLU A 4 18.24 33.47 12.90
CA GLU A 4 18.82 32.64 11.85
C GLU A 4 20.21 33.16 11.48
N SER A 5 21.23 32.32 11.66
CA SER A 5 22.62 32.65 11.35
C SER A 5 22.87 32.52 9.84
N ALA A 6 23.22 33.64 9.20
CA ALA A 6 23.55 33.70 7.78
C ALA A 6 24.81 32.88 7.47
N GLN A 7 24.65 31.88 6.59
CA GLN A 7 25.72 30.97 6.19
C GLN A 7 26.40 31.50 4.91
N THR A 8 27.68 31.85 5.03
CA THR A 8 28.54 32.34 3.93
C THR A 8 28.82 31.21 2.93
N PRO A 9 28.77 31.46 1.60
CA PRO A 9 29.07 30.44 0.59
C PRO A 9 30.56 30.05 0.59
N PRO A 10 30.89 28.76 0.36
CA PRO A 10 32.26 28.28 0.31
C PRO A 10 32.97 28.72 -0.98
N ALA A 11 34.24 29.10 -0.83
CA ALA A 11 35.11 29.54 -1.90
C ALA A 11 35.42 28.43 -2.92
N GLU A 12 35.51 28.84 -4.18
CA GLU A 12 35.80 28.03 -5.37
C GLU A 12 37.28 27.59 -5.40
N PRO A 13 37.58 26.28 -5.52
CA PRO A 13 38.96 25.82 -5.60
C PRO A 13 39.55 26.05 -7.00
N THR A 14 40.62 26.85 -7.02
CA THR A 14 41.48 27.14 -8.17
C THR A 14 42.11 25.85 -8.74
N GLY A 15 42.06 25.71 -10.06
CA GLY A 15 42.43 24.51 -10.80
C GLY A 15 43.88 24.06 -10.62
N ALA A 16 44.06 22.72 -10.59
CA ALA A 16 45.35 22.08 -10.67
C ALA A 16 45.77 21.86 -12.14
N PRO A 17 47.06 22.02 -12.48
CA PRO A 17 47.56 21.81 -13.84
C PRO A 17 47.52 20.33 -14.25
N ALA A 18 47.17 20.10 -15.52
CA ALA A 18 47.13 18.79 -16.15
C ALA A 18 48.52 18.13 -16.15
N SER A 19 48.62 16.94 -15.55
CA SER A 19 49.77 16.06 -15.74
C SER A 19 49.63 15.30 -17.06
N GLU A 20 50.61 15.47 -17.95
CA GLU A 20 50.79 14.63 -19.14
C GLU A 20 50.99 13.17 -18.72
N ILE A 21 50.16 12.28 -19.26
CA ILE A 21 50.28 10.83 -19.08
C ILE A 21 51.37 10.34 -20.05
N PRO A 22 52.46 9.71 -19.56
CA PRO A 22 53.49 9.14 -20.42
C PRO A 22 52.95 7.97 -21.23
N THR A 23 53.15 8.01 -22.54
CA THR A 23 52.85 6.90 -23.46
C THR A 23 53.74 5.70 -23.13
N PRO A 24 53.18 4.51 -22.85
CA PRO A 24 53.99 3.33 -22.56
C PRO A 24 54.73 2.85 -23.82
N PRO A 25 55.98 2.40 -23.69
CA PRO A 25 56.77 1.90 -24.80
C PRO A 25 56.18 0.61 -25.38
N ALA A 26 56.26 0.49 -26.71
CA ALA A 26 55.79 -0.66 -27.47
C ALA A 26 56.43 -1.97 -26.97
N ALA A 27 55.59 -2.91 -26.54
CA ALA A 27 56.03 -4.22 -26.09
C ALA A 27 56.60 -5.04 -27.27
N PRO A 28 57.74 -5.73 -27.08
CA PRO A 28 58.34 -6.58 -28.10
C PRO A 28 57.41 -7.76 -28.45
N ALA A 29 57.33 -8.08 -29.73
CA ALA A 29 56.55 -9.17 -30.29
C ALA A 29 56.98 -10.52 -29.67
N GLY A 30 56.15 -11.04 -28.78
CA GLY A 30 56.32 -12.37 -28.19
C GLY A 30 56.00 -13.49 -29.19
N PRO A 31 56.57 -14.70 -28.98
CA PRO A 31 56.42 -15.83 -29.87
C PRO A 31 54.94 -16.22 -30.05
N ALA A 32 54.58 -16.54 -31.30
CA ALA A 32 53.25 -16.91 -31.73
C ALA A 32 52.64 -17.99 -30.81
N ALA A 33 51.69 -17.59 -29.98
CA ALA A 33 50.96 -18.48 -29.10
C ALA A 33 50.15 -19.45 -29.97
N THR A 34 50.45 -20.74 -29.83
CA THR A 34 49.68 -21.83 -30.43
C THR A 34 48.26 -21.74 -29.91
N ALA A 35 47.31 -21.41 -30.79
CA ALA A 35 45.91 -21.23 -30.45
C ALA A 35 45.33 -22.55 -29.92
N ALA A 36 45.24 -22.67 -28.58
CA ALA A 36 44.55 -23.77 -27.92
C ALA A 36 43.08 -23.76 -28.36
N THR A 37 42.62 -24.87 -28.92
CA THR A 37 41.22 -25.08 -29.30
C THR A 37 40.33 -24.82 -28.08
N PRO A 38 39.41 -23.84 -28.11
CA PRO A 38 38.53 -23.57 -26.98
C PRO A 38 37.67 -24.82 -26.71
N GLY A 39 37.83 -25.39 -25.53
CA GLY A 39 36.99 -26.50 -25.08
C GLY A 39 35.50 -26.13 -25.12
N PRO A 40 34.60 -27.12 -25.18
CA PRO A 40 33.16 -26.87 -25.26
C PRO A 40 32.72 -25.93 -24.14
N LEU A 41 32.23 -24.75 -24.51
CA LEU A 41 31.72 -23.75 -23.58
C LEU A 41 30.63 -24.41 -22.74
N SER A 42 30.92 -24.62 -21.46
CA SER A 42 29.95 -25.13 -20.49
C SER A 42 28.70 -24.25 -20.56
N SER A 43 27.56 -24.84 -20.94
CA SER A 43 26.30 -24.11 -21.03
C SER A 43 26.02 -23.40 -19.71
N PRO A 44 25.64 -22.10 -19.73
CA PRO A 44 25.42 -21.34 -18.50
C PRO A 44 24.40 -22.05 -17.63
N ARG A 45 24.83 -22.42 -16.41
CA ARG A 45 23.98 -23.07 -15.41
C ARG A 45 22.76 -22.18 -15.15
N ARG A 46 21.54 -22.75 -15.27
CA ARG A 46 20.32 -22.03 -14.87
C ARG A 46 20.40 -21.71 -13.38
N PRO A 47 20.25 -20.43 -12.97
CA PRO A 47 20.30 -20.05 -11.57
C PRO A 47 19.16 -20.72 -10.79
N SER A 48 19.45 -21.17 -9.57
CA SER A 48 18.45 -21.79 -8.71
C SER A 48 17.35 -20.79 -8.32
N LEU A 49 16.14 -21.25 -7.96
CA LEU A 49 15.04 -20.36 -7.53
C LEU A 49 15.49 -19.42 -6.39
N ARG A 50 16.26 -19.95 -5.44
CA ARG A 50 16.81 -19.20 -4.30
C ARG A 50 17.77 -18.09 -4.75
N GLU A 51 18.66 -18.39 -5.71
CA GLU A 51 19.57 -17.39 -6.30
C GLU A 51 18.78 -16.30 -7.03
N ARG A 52 17.75 -16.68 -7.80
CA ARG A 52 16.88 -15.73 -8.51
C ARG A 52 16.14 -14.80 -7.55
N LEU A 53 15.56 -15.35 -6.48
CA LEU A 53 14.84 -14.57 -5.46
C LEU A 53 15.79 -13.61 -4.73
N ARG A 54 16.95 -14.09 -4.27
CA ARG A 54 17.97 -13.26 -3.62
C ARG A 54 18.52 -12.16 -4.53
N ALA A 55 18.70 -12.45 -5.83
CA ALA A 55 19.16 -11.46 -6.81
C ALA A 55 18.10 -10.37 -7.05
N SER A 56 16.81 -10.70 -6.93
CA SER A 56 15.72 -9.74 -7.13
C SER A 56 15.44 -8.88 -5.90
N ASP A 57 15.57 -9.45 -4.71
CA ASP A 57 15.22 -8.82 -3.44
C ASP A 57 15.95 -9.52 -2.29
N GLU A 58 16.88 -8.81 -1.63
CA GLU A 58 17.68 -9.36 -0.54
C GLU A 58 16.82 -9.81 0.65
N ARG A 59 15.67 -9.14 0.86
CA ARG A 59 14.78 -9.35 2.01
C ARG A 59 13.51 -10.13 1.64
N TRP A 60 13.52 -10.86 0.53
CA TRP A 60 12.33 -11.55 0.01
C TRP A 60 11.68 -12.48 1.04
N ALA A 61 12.47 -13.25 1.80
CA ALA A 61 11.98 -14.23 2.76
C ALA A 61 11.20 -13.55 3.91
N TRP A 62 11.69 -12.41 4.38
CA TRP A 62 11.05 -11.67 5.46
C TRP A 62 9.74 -11.01 5.00
N LYS A 63 9.70 -10.50 3.75
CA LYS A 63 8.45 -10.02 3.13
C LYS A 63 7.40 -11.12 2.98
N VAL A 64 7.81 -12.32 2.55
CA VAL A 64 6.92 -13.48 2.46
C VAL A 64 6.42 -13.90 3.84
N ALA A 65 7.28 -13.93 4.85
CA ALA A 65 6.89 -14.25 6.22
C ALA A 65 5.82 -13.30 6.78
N ILE A 66 5.97 -11.99 6.56
CA ILE A 66 4.97 -10.99 6.98
C ILE A 66 3.66 -11.14 6.21
N ARG A 67 3.72 -11.43 4.90
CA ARG A 67 2.50 -11.74 4.13
C ARG A 67 1.79 -12.98 4.64
N LEU A 68 2.51 -14.04 5.00
CA LEU A 68 1.93 -15.24 5.60
C LEU A 68 1.29 -14.92 6.95
N LEU A 69 1.96 -14.14 7.81
CA LEU A 69 1.39 -13.71 9.09
C LEU A 69 0.10 -12.90 8.89
N GLN A 70 0.08 -11.99 7.91
CA GLN A 70 -1.09 -11.22 7.51
C GLN A 70 -2.23 -12.12 7.02
N CYS A 71 -1.96 -13.14 6.22
CA CYS A 71 -2.95 -14.13 5.79
C CYS A 71 -3.53 -14.92 6.97
N VAL A 72 -2.69 -15.35 7.93
CA VAL A 72 -3.15 -16.05 9.14
C VAL A 72 -4.07 -15.15 9.97
N ALA A 73 -3.66 -13.91 10.22
CA ALA A 73 -4.48 -12.94 10.95
C ALA A 73 -5.84 -12.71 10.27
N ALA A 74 -5.86 -12.64 8.93
CA ALA A 74 -7.09 -12.48 8.17
C ALA A 74 -8.02 -13.70 8.30
N VAL A 75 -7.52 -14.93 8.21
CA VAL A 75 -8.34 -16.14 8.38
C VAL A 75 -8.94 -16.22 9.78
N VAL A 76 -8.15 -15.94 10.82
CA VAL A 76 -8.63 -15.91 12.21
C VAL A 76 -9.69 -14.83 12.39
N GLY A 77 -9.46 -13.64 11.83
CA GLY A 77 -10.42 -12.54 11.84
C GLY A 77 -11.75 -12.91 11.16
N ILE A 78 -11.71 -13.54 9.98
CA ILE A 78 -12.89 -14.05 9.27
C ILE A 78 -13.64 -15.06 10.12
N ALA A 79 -12.94 -16.05 10.69
CA ALA A 79 -13.58 -17.09 11.50
C ALA A 79 -14.29 -16.51 12.72
N CYS A 80 -13.66 -15.56 13.43
CA CYS A 80 -14.27 -14.91 14.59
C CYS A 80 -15.48 -14.06 14.21
N ALA A 81 -15.37 -13.23 13.17
CA ALA A 81 -16.47 -12.37 12.72
C ALA A 81 -17.64 -13.19 12.16
N ALA A 82 -17.36 -14.27 11.41
CA ALA A 82 -18.38 -15.20 10.91
C ALA A 82 -19.06 -15.95 12.06
N TYR A 83 -18.34 -16.32 13.11
CA TYR A 83 -18.94 -16.94 14.29
C TYR A 83 -19.91 -15.99 14.99
N ILE A 84 -19.54 -14.70 15.15
CA ILE A 84 -20.45 -13.68 15.68
C ILE A 84 -21.69 -13.56 14.79
N LEU A 85 -21.53 -13.43 13.47
CA LEU A 85 -22.70 -13.34 12.58
C LEU A 85 -23.61 -14.57 12.64
N ALA A 86 -23.04 -15.78 12.74
CA ALA A 86 -23.79 -17.03 12.66
C ALA A 86 -24.48 -17.43 13.98
N LYS A 87 -23.89 -17.09 15.14
CA LYS A 87 -24.35 -17.58 16.46
C LYS A 87 -24.83 -16.48 17.39
N MET A 88 -24.65 -15.23 16.98
CA MET A 88 -24.83 -14.05 17.81
C MET A 88 -25.65 -12.98 17.06
N ALA A 89 -26.50 -13.37 16.11
CA ALA A 89 -27.41 -12.43 15.44
C ALA A 89 -28.43 -11.79 16.42
N ASP A 90 -28.91 -12.56 17.41
CA ASP A 90 -30.00 -12.12 18.30
C ASP A 90 -29.66 -10.89 19.18
N PHE A 91 -28.37 -10.66 19.49
CA PHE A 91 -27.96 -9.44 20.22
C PHE A 91 -27.63 -8.27 19.33
N ASP A 92 -27.34 -8.50 18.04
CA ASP A 92 -27.15 -7.42 17.09
C ASP A 92 -28.51 -6.76 16.77
N ASP A 93 -29.61 -7.52 16.81
CA ASP A 93 -30.98 -6.99 16.71
C ASP A 93 -31.40 -6.13 17.92
N MET A 94 -30.78 -6.32 19.09
CA MET A 94 -31.11 -5.61 20.32
C MET A 94 -30.25 -4.38 20.62
N THR A 95 -29.13 -4.18 19.91
CA THR A 95 -28.22 -3.05 20.14
C THR A 95 -28.38 -1.94 19.10
N LEU A 96 -28.08 -0.70 19.52
CA LEU A 96 -28.31 0.57 18.80
C LEU A 96 -27.65 0.64 17.41
N LEU A 97 -26.62 -0.17 17.18
CA LEU A 97 -25.95 -0.35 15.89
C LEU A 97 -26.53 -1.56 15.18
N GLY A 98 -27.86 -1.59 15.04
CA GLY A 98 -28.70 -2.68 14.50
C GLY A 98 -28.44 -3.03 13.04
N ARG A 99 -27.18 -3.29 12.70
CA ARG A 99 -26.77 -3.84 11.43
C ARG A 99 -25.43 -4.55 11.63
N ASN A 100 -25.49 -5.85 11.39
CA ASN A 100 -24.39 -6.75 11.07
C ASN A 100 -23.36 -6.20 10.06
N VAL A 101 -23.62 -5.05 9.44
CA VAL A 101 -22.73 -4.29 8.54
C VAL A 101 -21.31 -4.14 9.08
N VAL A 102 -21.11 -3.91 10.38
CA VAL A 102 -19.73 -3.78 10.92
C VAL A 102 -19.00 -5.12 10.84
N ASN A 103 -19.66 -6.21 11.24
CA ASN A 103 -19.10 -7.56 11.16
C ASN A 103 -18.93 -8.02 9.70
N GLU A 104 -19.89 -7.70 8.82
CA GLU A 104 -19.80 -7.92 7.37
C GLU A 104 -18.63 -7.14 6.75
N LEU A 105 -18.43 -5.89 7.17
CA LEU A 105 -17.28 -5.07 6.77
C LEU A 105 -15.96 -5.70 7.23
N PHE A 106 -15.88 -6.23 8.46
CA PHE A 106 -14.70 -6.95 8.91
C PHE A 106 -14.41 -8.19 8.06
N ILE A 107 -15.43 -8.99 7.75
CA ILE A 107 -15.27 -10.18 6.89
C ILE A 107 -14.81 -9.78 5.49
N ALA A 108 -15.49 -8.80 4.87
CA ALA A 108 -15.14 -8.32 3.54
C ALA A 108 -13.71 -7.78 3.50
N PHE A 109 -13.32 -6.99 4.50
CA PHE A 109 -11.97 -6.47 4.62
C PHE A 109 -10.94 -7.59 4.76
N PHE A 110 -11.13 -8.52 5.70
CA PHE A 110 -10.18 -9.61 5.90
C PHE A 110 -10.11 -10.52 4.66
N ALA A 111 -11.22 -10.76 3.97
CA ALA A 111 -11.22 -11.55 2.73
C ALA A 111 -10.41 -10.87 1.62
N VAL A 112 -10.57 -9.56 1.42
CA VAL A 112 -9.81 -8.79 0.43
C VAL A 112 -8.33 -8.71 0.82
N SER A 113 -8.02 -8.50 2.11
CA SER A 113 -6.65 -8.52 2.64
C SER A 113 -6.00 -9.90 2.41
N PHE A 114 -6.70 -10.99 2.73
CA PHE A 114 -6.23 -12.35 2.51
C PHE A 114 -5.96 -12.63 1.03
N ALA A 115 -6.91 -12.31 0.14
CA ALA A 115 -6.77 -12.49 -1.30
C ALA A 115 -5.57 -11.73 -1.85
N TRP A 116 -5.35 -10.50 -1.40
CA TRP A 116 -4.17 -9.71 -1.75
C TRP A 116 -2.87 -10.36 -1.26
N GLY A 117 -2.83 -10.83 -0.01
CA GLY A 117 -1.66 -11.50 0.55
C GLY A 117 -1.28 -12.77 -0.22
N VAL A 118 -2.27 -13.60 -0.55
CA VAL A 118 -2.09 -14.79 -1.39
C VAL A 118 -1.63 -14.42 -2.79
N ALA A 119 -2.25 -13.41 -3.42
CA ALA A 119 -1.86 -12.96 -4.75
C ALA A 119 -0.39 -12.46 -4.79
N ASP A 120 0.05 -11.67 -3.81
CA ASP A 120 1.44 -11.20 -3.71
C ASP A 120 2.42 -12.39 -3.56
N ILE A 121 2.09 -13.36 -2.70
CA ILE A 121 2.88 -14.59 -2.53
C ILE A 121 2.96 -15.36 -3.85
N LEU A 122 1.82 -15.65 -4.48
CA LEU A 122 1.76 -16.40 -5.73
C LEU A 122 2.54 -15.69 -6.84
N VAL A 123 2.40 -14.37 -6.99
CA VAL A 123 3.14 -13.61 -8.00
C VAL A 123 4.65 -13.70 -7.79
N ARG A 124 5.13 -13.73 -6.54
CA ARG A 124 6.57 -13.90 -6.24
C ARG A 124 7.10 -15.28 -6.59
N PHE A 125 6.32 -16.33 -6.38
CA PHE A 125 6.74 -17.72 -6.66
C PHE A 125 6.50 -18.15 -8.12
N LEU A 126 5.42 -17.70 -8.74
CA LEU A 126 5.02 -18.09 -10.09
C LEU A 126 5.64 -17.20 -11.19
N ARG A 127 6.17 -16.01 -10.87
CA ARG A 127 6.80 -15.17 -11.90
C ARG A 127 8.06 -15.82 -12.44
N HIS A 128 7.94 -16.35 -13.65
CA HIS A 128 9.04 -16.93 -14.41
C HIS A 128 10.04 -15.88 -14.92
N TYR A 129 9.71 -14.58 -14.87
CA TYR A 129 10.54 -13.47 -15.39
C TYR A 129 11.03 -12.50 -14.30
N SER A 130 12.26 -12.05 -14.47
CA SER A 130 13.04 -11.14 -13.62
C SER A 130 12.53 -9.70 -13.51
N LYS A 131 11.32 -9.40 -14.01
CA LYS A 131 10.75 -8.05 -13.86
C LYS A 131 10.13 -7.93 -12.47
N PRO A 132 10.71 -7.10 -11.58
CA PRO A 132 10.14 -6.91 -10.26
C PRO A 132 8.72 -6.33 -10.38
N LEU A 133 7.85 -6.64 -9.43
CA LEU A 133 6.60 -5.90 -9.27
C LEU A 133 6.92 -4.40 -9.15
N HIS A 134 6.06 -3.58 -9.74
CA HIS A 134 6.24 -2.14 -9.68
C HIS A 134 6.07 -1.72 -8.21
N PRO A 135 7.10 -1.18 -7.55
CA PRO A 135 7.09 -1.01 -6.10
C PRO A 135 6.06 0.06 -5.68
N LEU A 136 5.72 1.00 -6.56
CA LEU A 136 4.62 1.95 -6.34
C LEU A 136 3.25 1.27 -6.23
N LEU A 137 3.00 0.20 -7.01
CA LEU A 137 1.71 -0.50 -6.95
C LEU A 137 1.53 -1.16 -5.57
N ILE A 138 2.57 -1.84 -5.09
CA ILE A 138 2.57 -2.47 -3.76
C ILE A 138 2.39 -1.39 -2.69
N LEU A 139 3.14 -0.28 -2.79
CA LEU A 139 3.03 0.85 -1.87
C LEU A 139 1.61 1.40 -1.80
N CYS A 140 0.99 1.71 -2.94
CA CYS A 140 -0.36 2.26 -3.00
C CYS A 140 -1.39 1.31 -2.39
N VAL A 141 -1.34 0.02 -2.75
CA VAL A 141 -2.30 -0.97 -2.25
C VAL A 141 -2.16 -1.16 -0.74
N ASP A 142 -0.95 -1.41 -0.23
CA ASP A 142 -0.74 -1.58 1.22
C ASP A 142 -1.04 -0.29 2.01
N PHE A 143 -0.78 0.89 1.44
CA PHE A 143 -1.17 2.16 2.05
C PHE A 143 -2.69 2.31 2.15
N THR A 144 -3.43 1.95 1.10
CA THR A 144 -4.90 1.94 1.14
C THR A 144 -5.42 0.98 2.23
N PHE A 145 -4.84 -0.22 2.35
CA PHE A 145 -5.18 -1.14 3.44
C PHE A 145 -4.92 -0.53 4.83
N CYS A 146 -3.79 0.15 5.02
CA CYS A 146 -3.49 0.85 6.28
C CYS A 146 -4.55 1.90 6.63
N CYS A 147 -4.97 2.73 5.67
CA CYS A 147 -5.99 3.75 5.91
C CYS A 147 -7.34 3.13 6.32
N VAL A 148 -7.77 2.07 5.63
CA VAL A 148 -9.02 1.36 5.96
C VAL A 148 -8.92 0.68 7.32
N LEU A 149 -7.76 0.10 7.66
CA LEU A 149 -7.53 -0.54 8.95
C LEU A 149 -7.65 0.43 10.13
N LEU A 150 -7.16 1.67 10.00
CA LEU A 150 -7.31 2.67 11.05
C LEU A 150 -8.79 2.93 11.38
N TYR A 151 -9.64 3.04 10.35
CA TYR A 151 -11.08 3.17 10.51
C TYR A 151 -11.69 1.92 11.18
N LEU A 152 -11.33 0.72 10.71
CA LEU A 152 -11.86 -0.53 11.26
C LEU A 152 -11.43 -0.79 12.71
N ILE A 153 -10.21 -0.39 13.10
CA ILE A 153 -9.73 -0.46 14.49
C ILE A 153 -10.59 0.45 15.38
N ALA A 154 -10.89 1.68 14.94
CA ALA A 154 -11.78 2.57 15.69
C ALA A 154 -13.19 1.98 15.83
N ALA A 155 -13.73 1.37 14.77
CA ALA A 155 -15.01 0.68 14.81
C ALA A 155 -15.01 -0.53 15.76
N ALA A 156 -13.92 -1.32 15.77
CA ALA A 156 -13.75 -2.45 16.68
C ALA A 156 -13.67 -2.00 18.14
N VAL A 157 -12.95 -0.93 18.45
CA VAL A 157 -12.90 -0.33 19.80
C VAL A 157 -14.29 0.14 20.24
N ALA A 158 -15.03 0.83 19.36
CA ALA A 158 -16.40 1.24 19.64
C ALA A 158 -17.32 0.04 19.92
N SER A 159 -17.17 -1.05 19.16
CA SER A 159 -17.89 -2.31 19.39
C SER A 159 -17.56 -2.93 20.75
N ILE A 160 -16.27 -3.01 21.10
CA ILE A 160 -15.82 -3.53 22.41
C ILE A 160 -16.42 -2.71 23.55
N LEU A 161 -16.35 -1.38 23.48
CA LEU A 161 -16.92 -0.50 24.52
C LEU A 161 -18.44 -0.62 24.61
N SER A 162 -19.12 -0.84 23.47
CA SER A 162 -20.57 -1.08 23.42
C SER A 162 -20.94 -2.38 24.14
N VAL A 163 -20.24 -3.49 23.83
CA VAL A 163 -20.45 -4.79 24.49
C VAL A 163 -20.09 -4.71 25.98
N GLN A 164 -19.03 -4.00 26.33
CA GLN A 164 -18.62 -3.82 27.72
C GLN A 164 -19.73 -3.13 28.53
N ARG A 165 -20.26 -2.02 28.01
CA ARG A 165 -21.31 -1.21 28.66
C ARG A 165 -22.69 -1.85 28.67
N PHE A 166 -22.90 -2.90 27.88
CA PHE A 166 -24.19 -3.58 27.82
C PHE A 166 -24.55 -4.13 29.20
N GLY A 167 -25.64 -3.64 29.80
CA GLY A 167 -26.13 -4.07 31.12
C GLY A 167 -25.36 -3.53 32.33
N ASP A 168 -24.45 -2.57 32.15
CA ASP A 168 -23.76 -1.92 33.28
C ASP A 168 -24.69 -0.98 34.10
N ASP A 169 -25.81 -0.56 33.51
CA ASP A 169 -26.86 0.18 34.20
C ASP A 169 -27.91 -0.81 34.76
N PRO A 170 -27.89 -1.14 36.07
CA PRO A 170 -28.70 -2.21 36.66
C PRO A 170 -30.22 -1.96 36.61
N GLY A 171 -30.64 -0.73 36.30
CA GLY A 171 -32.06 -0.37 36.15
C GLY A 171 -32.53 -0.20 34.70
N TRP A 172 -31.64 -0.32 33.71
CA TRP A 172 -31.93 0.15 32.36
C TRP A 172 -31.17 -0.61 31.27
N LEU A 173 -31.77 -1.69 30.76
CA LEU A 173 -31.32 -2.25 29.48
C LEU A 173 -31.87 -1.40 28.32
N ARG A 174 -31.01 -0.64 27.64
CA ARG A 174 -31.39 0.13 26.44
C ARG A 174 -31.56 -0.81 25.24
N ILE A 175 -32.73 -1.42 25.11
CA ILE A 175 -33.14 -2.11 23.89
C ILE A 175 -33.70 -1.05 22.94
N TRP A 176 -32.95 -0.68 21.91
CA TRP A 176 -33.37 0.35 20.97
C TRP A 176 -34.25 -0.23 19.87
N HIS A 177 -35.57 -0.01 19.95
CA HIS A 177 -36.46 -0.18 18.82
C HIS A 177 -37.12 1.17 18.45
N ASN A 178 -36.89 1.62 17.21
CA ASN A 178 -37.55 2.74 16.53
C ASN A 178 -37.65 4.07 17.31
N GLY A 179 -36.55 4.49 17.94
CA GLY A 179 -36.36 5.89 18.36
C GLY A 179 -36.97 6.30 19.70
N THR A 180 -37.79 5.46 20.34
CA THR A 180 -38.35 5.75 21.68
C THR A 180 -38.55 4.48 22.50
N SER A 181 -37.51 3.89 23.08
CA SER A 181 -37.71 2.85 24.10
C SER A 181 -36.53 2.70 25.05
N ARG A 182 -36.66 3.33 26.21
CA ARG A 182 -36.01 2.87 27.45
C ARG A 182 -36.89 1.74 27.98
N GLY A 183 -36.43 0.49 27.90
CA GLY A 183 -37.17 -0.65 28.44
C GLY A 183 -36.83 -0.88 29.92
N PRO A 184 -37.81 -1.05 30.82
CA PRO A 184 -37.55 -1.30 32.23
C PRO A 184 -37.17 -2.77 32.43
N TYR A 185 -35.95 -3.16 32.09
CA TYR A 185 -35.40 -4.44 32.53
C TYR A 185 -34.52 -4.20 33.75
N ASN A 186 -34.77 -4.96 34.81
CA ASN A 186 -33.92 -5.01 35.99
C ASN A 186 -33.30 -6.40 36.08
N GLN A 187 -32.07 -6.45 36.56
CA GLN A 187 -31.44 -7.74 36.84
C GLN A 187 -31.94 -8.26 38.19
N ASP A 188 -32.42 -9.50 38.22
CA ASP A 188 -32.83 -10.18 39.44
C ASP A 188 -31.61 -10.68 40.24
N SER A 189 -31.85 -11.28 41.42
CA SER A 189 -30.79 -11.84 42.26
C SER A 189 -30.04 -13.03 41.64
N ASN A 190 -30.60 -13.64 40.59
CA ASN A 190 -30.01 -14.77 39.88
C ASN A 190 -29.16 -14.31 38.67
N GLY A 191 -29.05 -13.01 38.43
CA GLY A 191 -28.32 -12.45 37.30
C GLY A 191 -29.10 -12.49 35.98
N VAL A 192 -30.41 -12.77 36.04
CA VAL A 192 -31.33 -12.83 34.90
C VAL A 192 -32.03 -11.47 34.76
N TRP A 193 -32.16 -10.99 33.53
CA TRP A 193 -32.90 -9.77 33.24
C TRP A 193 -34.39 -10.05 33.20
N VAL A 194 -35.16 -9.35 34.04
CA VAL A 194 -36.60 -9.46 34.15
C VAL A 194 -37.23 -8.10 33.84
N TYR A 195 -38.30 -8.11 33.06
CA TYR A 195 -39.06 -6.91 32.75
C TYR A 195 -39.83 -6.41 33.99
N ALA A 196 -39.60 -5.15 34.37
CA ALA A 196 -39.97 -4.59 35.67
C ALA A 196 -41.04 -3.47 35.63
N GLY A 197 -41.65 -3.14 34.48
CA GLY A 197 -42.69 -2.09 34.53
C GLY A 197 -43.51 -1.79 33.28
N GLY A 198 -44.75 -1.31 33.51
CA GLY A 198 -45.63 -0.73 32.49
C GLY A 198 -46.32 -1.73 31.55
N SER A 199 -47.18 -1.22 30.68
CA SER A 199 -47.76 -1.99 29.57
C SER A 199 -46.67 -2.28 28.53
N ARG A 200 -46.33 -3.57 28.36
CA ARG A 200 -45.28 -4.00 27.44
C ARG A 200 -45.87 -4.33 26.07
N LYS A 201 -45.24 -3.81 25.00
CA LYS A 201 -45.43 -4.32 23.64
C LYS A 201 -44.21 -5.14 23.27
N CYS A 202 -44.42 -6.42 23.01
CA CYS A 202 -43.33 -7.40 22.82
C CYS A 202 -42.94 -7.56 21.35
N THR A 203 -43.03 -6.49 20.56
CA THR A 203 -42.63 -6.46 19.15
C THR A 203 -41.13 -6.17 19.02
N PRO A 204 -40.38 -6.91 18.18
CA PRO A 204 -40.86 -7.79 17.10
C PRO A 204 -41.07 -9.27 17.48
N ALA A 205 -40.83 -9.67 18.72
CA ALA A 205 -41.03 -11.06 19.14
C ALA A 205 -42.51 -11.49 19.06
N SER A 206 -42.74 -12.81 18.97
CA SER A 206 -44.09 -13.38 18.98
C SER A 206 -44.83 -13.10 20.29
N ASP A 207 -44.10 -13.08 21.39
CA ASP A 207 -44.60 -12.87 22.74
C ASP A 207 -43.48 -12.35 23.66
N CYS A 208 -43.88 -11.96 24.87
CA CYS A 208 -42.98 -11.37 25.85
C CYS A 208 -41.98 -12.38 26.43
N ALA A 209 -42.35 -13.65 26.51
CA ALA A 209 -41.46 -14.69 27.01
C ALA A 209 -40.31 -14.94 26.02
N ALA A 210 -40.59 -14.94 24.71
CA ALA A 210 -39.61 -15.04 23.66
C ALA A 210 -38.63 -13.84 23.68
N GLN A 211 -39.14 -12.62 23.89
CA GLN A 211 -38.27 -11.45 24.05
C GLN A 211 -37.41 -11.54 25.33
N ASP A 212 -37.95 -12.00 26.46
CA ASP A 212 -37.16 -12.19 27.69
C ASP A 212 -36.09 -13.27 27.52
N ALA A 213 -36.42 -14.36 26.85
CA ALA A 213 -35.47 -15.42 26.49
C ALA A 213 -34.36 -14.87 25.59
N ALA A 214 -34.70 -14.04 24.59
CA ALA A 214 -33.71 -13.40 23.72
C ALA A 214 -32.79 -12.47 24.50
N VAL A 215 -33.32 -11.59 25.37
CA VAL A 215 -32.54 -10.68 26.22
C VAL A 215 -31.56 -11.46 27.11
N ASN A 216 -32.03 -12.54 27.75
CA ASN A 216 -31.18 -13.35 28.61
C ASN A 216 -30.16 -14.20 27.83
N ALA A 217 -30.51 -14.70 26.65
CA ALA A 217 -29.58 -15.34 25.74
C ALA A 217 -28.47 -14.36 25.32
N ALA A 218 -28.83 -13.14 24.92
CA ALA A 218 -27.90 -12.07 24.63
C ALA A 218 -26.97 -11.74 25.80
N TRP A 219 -27.54 -11.59 27.01
CA TRP A 219 -26.77 -11.35 28.23
C TRP A 219 -25.75 -12.46 28.50
N SER A 220 -26.17 -13.73 28.40
CA SER A 220 -25.29 -14.88 28.59
C SER A 220 -24.15 -14.94 27.56
N GLN A 221 -24.35 -14.38 26.37
CA GLN A 221 -23.34 -14.30 25.31
C GLN A 221 -22.35 -13.14 25.47
N LYS A 222 -22.60 -12.17 26.36
CA LYS A 222 -21.75 -10.97 26.56
C LYS A 222 -20.25 -11.32 26.70
N PRO A 223 -19.84 -12.28 27.56
CA PRO A 223 -18.42 -12.59 27.74
C PRO A 223 -17.76 -13.13 26.47
N ALA A 224 -18.44 -14.03 25.75
CA ALA A 224 -17.94 -14.62 24.52
C ALA A 224 -17.82 -13.57 23.40
N ARG A 225 -18.82 -12.69 23.25
CA ARG A 225 -18.78 -11.56 22.30
C ARG A 225 -17.62 -10.62 22.60
N PHE A 226 -17.46 -10.25 23.86
CA PHE A 226 -16.38 -9.36 24.29
C PHE A 226 -15.00 -9.96 23.95
N ALA A 227 -14.80 -11.24 24.27
CA ALA A 227 -13.57 -11.95 23.94
C ALA A 227 -13.32 -11.99 22.41
N LEU A 228 -14.33 -12.35 21.61
CA LEU A 228 -14.20 -12.39 20.15
C LEU A 228 -13.95 -11.01 19.54
N ALA A 229 -14.60 -9.97 20.05
CA ALA A 229 -14.36 -8.58 19.61
C ALA A 229 -12.92 -8.14 19.88
N ILE A 230 -12.35 -8.50 21.04
CA ILE A 230 -10.93 -8.27 21.34
C ILE A 230 -10.04 -9.03 20.36
N VAL A 231 -10.34 -10.30 20.06
CA VAL A 231 -9.55 -11.08 19.10
C VAL A 231 -9.61 -10.44 17.71
N ILE A 232 -10.78 -10.00 17.24
CA ILE A 232 -10.93 -9.29 15.96
C ILE A 232 -10.09 -8.01 15.96
N ALA A 233 -10.18 -7.19 17.02
CA ALA A 233 -9.38 -5.97 17.14
C ALA A 233 -7.87 -6.27 17.13
N ALA A 234 -7.42 -7.31 17.83
CA ALA A 234 -6.04 -7.75 17.82
C ALA A 234 -5.59 -8.19 16.42
N MET A 235 -6.40 -8.95 15.69
CA MET A 235 -6.10 -9.37 14.32
C MET A 235 -6.06 -8.18 13.35
N LEU A 236 -6.92 -7.18 13.52
CA LEU A 236 -6.86 -5.92 12.76
C LEU A 236 -5.53 -5.18 13.00
N VAL A 237 -5.08 -5.09 14.26
CA VAL A 237 -3.79 -4.47 14.60
C VAL A 237 -2.62 -5.24 14.00
N VAL A 238 -2.61 -6.57 14.10
CA VAL A 238 -1.56 -7.42 13.50
C VAL A 238 -1.52 -7.25 11.99
N ALA A 239 -2.69 -7.30 11.31
CA ALA A 239 -2.78 -7.05 9.87
C ALA A 239 -2.30 -5.64 9.51
N GLY A 240 -2.64 -4.63 10.32
CA GLY A 240 -2.20 -3.24 10.16
C GLY A 240 -0.69 -3.08 10.23
N ILE A 241 -0.06 -3.67 11.23
CA ILE A 241 1.40 -3.68 11.37
C ILE A 241 2.04 -4.36 10.16
N CYS A 242 1.49 -5.49 9.69
CA CYS A 242 2.01 -6.20 8.52
C CYS A 242 1.92 -5.36 7.23
N HIS A 243 0.76 -4.76 6.95
CA HIS A 243 0.58 -3.87 5.79
C HIS A 243 1.50 -2.65 5.88
N PHE A 244 1.61 -2.03 7.07
CA PHE A 244 2.49 -0.89 7.28
C PHE A 244 3.96 -1.23 7.04
N ALA A 245 4.46 -2.33 7.59
CA ALA A 245 5.84 -2.78 7.38
C ALA A 245 6.16 -3.01 5.89
N LEU A 246 5.23 -3.63 5.16
CA LEU A 246 5.38 -3.87 3.72
C LEU A 246 5.31 -2.58 2.90
N CYS A 247 4.43 -1.65 3.29
CA CYS A 247 4.33 -0.31 2.72
C CYS A 247 5.66 0.47 2.87
N VAL A 248 6.23 0.50 4.08
CA VAL A 248 7.53 1.14 4.35
C VAL A 248 8.63 0.55 3.48
N TRP A 249 8.71 -0.78 3.35
CA TRP A 249 9.69 -1.40 2.46
C TRP A 249 9.46 -1.10 0.99
N ALA A 250 8.21 -1.09 0.51
CA ALA A 250 7.92 -0.71 -0.86
C ALA A 250 8.38 0.74 -1.16
N GLY A 251 8.27 1.63 -0.16
CA GLY A 251 8.81 2.99 -0.21
C GLY A 251 10.34 3.02 -0.29
N VAL A 252 11.02 2.28 0.60
CA VAL A 252 12.49 2.17 0.61
C VAL A 252 13.02 1.56 -0.68
N ASP A 253 12.38 0.52 -1.20
CA ASP A 253 12.74 -0.14 -2.47
C ASP A 253 12.58 0.84 -3.64
N SER A 254 11.46 1.60 -3.67
CA SER A 254 11.22 2.64 -4.68
C SER A 254 12.28 3.74 -4.64
N TYR A 255 12.64 4.20 -3.45
CA TYR A 255 13.69 5.21 -3.27
C TYR A 255 15.06 4.69 -3.70
N THR A 256 15.43 3.49 -3.27
CA THR A 256 16.73 2.88 -3.59
C THR A 256 16.88 2.64 -5.09
N ARG A 257 15.81 2.19 -5.77
CA ARG A 257 15.80 2.03 -7.23
C ARG A 257 15.98 3.36 -7.97
N ARG A 258 15.27 4.41 -7.55
CA ARG A 258 15.44 5.76 -8.13
C ARG A 258 16.87 6.27 -7.95
N LYS A 259 17.44 6.09 -6.75
CA LYS A 259 18.83 6.47 -6.45
C LYS A 259 19.85 5.70 -7.30
N ARG A 260 19.66 4.39 -7.47
CA ARG A 260 20.52 3.56 -8.34
C ARG A 260 20.43 4.01 -9.79
N LYS A 261 19.23 4.22 -10.33
CA LYS A 261 19.04 4.71 -11.70
C LYS A 261 19.71 6.09 -11.91
N ALA A 262 19.58 6.99 -10.94
CA ALA A 262 20.26 8.28 -10.98
C ALA A 262 21.79 8.14 -11.02
N ARG A 263 22.36 7.22 -10.23
CA ARG A 263 23.81 6.92 -10.25
C ARG A 263 24.26 6.30 -11.57
N GLU A 264 23.49 5.37 -12.12
CA GLU A 264 23.79 4.74 -13.43
C GLU A 264 23.79 5.78 -14.56
N LEU A 265 22.85 6.73 -14.54
CA LEU A 265 22.84 7.85 -15.48
C LEU A 265 24.08 8.75 -15.31
N MET A 266 24.49 9.05 -14.07
CA MET A 266 25.70 9.85 -13.81
C MET A 266 27.01 9.14 -14.16
N GLN A 267 27.11 7.82 -13.94
CA GLN A 267 28.33 7.03 -14.18
C GLN A 267 28.49 6.60 -15.63
N GLY A 268 27.39 6.40 -16.37
CA GLY A 268 27.40 5.94 -17.76
C GLY A 268 27.94 6.94 -18.79
N GLY A 269 28.66 7.98 -18.38
CA GLY A 269 29.23 8.99 -19.29
C GLY A 269 28.20 9.93 -19.92
N MET A 270 26.90 9.69 -19.73
CA MET A 270 25.89 10.75 -19.77
C MET A 270 26.04 11.61 -18.52
N MET A 271 27.16 12.35 -18.43
CA MET A 271 27.01 13.73 -18.00
C MET A 271 25.78 14.21 -18.77
N TYR A 272 24.79 14.75 -18.08
CA TYR A 272 24.12 15.90 -18.65
C TYR A 272 25.27 16.85 -19.02
N GLN A 273 25.86 16.70 -20.21
CA GLN A 273 26.24 17.87 -20.95
C GLN A 273 24.88 18.57 -21.01
N PRO A 274 24.68 19.69 -20.29
CA PRO A 274 23.66 20.59 -20.79
C PRO A 274 24.04 20.72 -22.25
N VAL A 275 23.22 20.16 -23.14
CA VAL A 275 23.28 20.57 -24.53
C VAL A 275 22.95 22.04 -24.38
N TYR A 276 23.99 22.86 -24.28
CA TYR A 276 23.93 24.26 -24.59
C TYR A 276 23.46 24.21 -26.04
N VAL A 277 22.15 24.21 -26.21
CA VAL A 277 21.56 24.65 -27.46
C VAL A 277 22.00 26.11 -27.46
N PRO A 278 23.01 26.50 -28.25
CA PRO A 278 23.31 27.91 -28.35
C PRO A 278 21.99 28.55 -28.73
N VAL A 279 21.49 29.46 -27.89
CA VAL A 279 20.35 30.30 -28.24
C VAL A 279 20.71 30.83 -29.63
N PRO A 280 19.93 30.53 -30.68
CA PRO A 280 20.28 30.97 -32.01
C PRO A 280 20.44 32.49 -31.93
N VAL A 281 21.69 32.94 -32.03
CA VAL A 281 21.98 34.36 -32.16
C VAL A 281 21.15 34.80 -33.36
N PRO A 282 20.25 35.80 -33.22
CA PRO A 282 19.41 36.23 -34.31
C PRO A 282 20.34 36.57 -35.48
N VAL A 283 20.32 35.72 -36.51
CA VAL A 283 21.08 35.93 -37.73
C VAL A 283 20.54 37.25 -38.29
N PRO A 284 21.36 38.30 -38.49
CA PRO A 284 20.90 39.52 -39.13
C PRO A 284 20.31 39.11 -40.48
N MET A 285 19.02 39.40 -40.66
CA MET A 285 18.28 39.06 -41.86
C MET A 285 19.06 39.57 -43.07
N GLN A 286 19.65 38.67 -43.85
CA GLN A 286 20.09 39.05 -45.18
C GLN A 286 18.85 39.35 -46.01
N PRO A 287 18.88 40.42 -46.82
CA PRO A 287 17.74 40.81 -47.64
C PRO A 287 17.35 39.65 -48.56
N MET A 288 16.07 39.26 -48.49
CA MET A 288 15.47 38.24 -49.34
C MET A 288 15.71 38.58 -50.81
N GLY A 289 16.56 37.78 -51.47
CA GLY A 289 16.62 37.70 -52.91
C GLY A 289 15.42 36.92 -53.47
N PRO A 290 15.16 37.02 -54.78
CA PRO A 290 13.96 36.47 -55.41
C PRO A 290 13.94 34.93 -55.34
N TYR A 291 12.79 34.38 -54.99
CA TYR A 291 12.54 32.94 -54.92
C TYR A 291 12.68 32.26 -56.29
N ASP A 292 13.73 31.47 -56.47
CA ASP A 292 13.74 30.42 -57.48
C ASP A 292 13.31 29.09 -56.85
N LYS A 293 12.19 28.57 -57.37
CA LYS A 293 11.67 27.24 -57.08
C LYS A 293 12.64 26.19 -57.63
N GLN A 294 13.52 25.67 -56.80
CA GLN A 294 14.13 24.37 -57.05
C GLN A 294 13.74 23.40 -55.94
N VAL A 295 13.08 22.33 -56.36
CA VAL A 295 12.79 21.12 -55.59
C VAL A 295 14.00 20.20 -55.74
N PRO A 296 14.75 19.86 -54.68
CA PRO A 296 15.68 18.74 -54.73
C PRO A 296 15.03 17.50 -54.13
N GLY A 297 15.07 16.42 -54.90
CA GLY A 297 14.51 15.13 -54.56
C GLY A 297 15.25 14.39 -53.44
N HIS A 298 14.54 13.39 -52.93
CA HIS A 298 15.03 12.19 -52.26
C HIS A 298 16.18 12.38 -51.25
N GLN A 299 15.81 12.73 -50.02
CA GLN A 299 16.62 12.40 -48.85
C GLN A 299 16.50 10.90 -48.55
N VAL A 300 17.65 10.24 -48.52
CA VAL A 300 17.86 8.88 -48.02
C VAL A 300 17.52 8.84 -46.53
N PRO A 301 16.79 7.84 -46.02
CA PRO A 301 16.49 7.73 -44.60
C PRO A 301 17.78 7.42 -43.83
N MET A 302 18.33 8.43 -43.15
CA MET A 302 19.30 8.20 -42.08
C MET A 302 18.60 7.43 -40.95
N PRO A 303 19.21 6.38 -40.38
CA PRO A 303 18.73 5.78 -39.15
C PRO A 303 18.98 6.75 -37.99
N GLY A 304 18.10 7.74 -37.88
CA GLY A 304 18.01 8.63 -36.75
C GLY A 304 17.45 7.85 -35.56
N TYR A 305 18.27 7.68 -34.53
CA TYR A 305 17.77 7.43 -33.19
C TYR A 305 16.94 8.65 -32.77
N VAL A 306 15.64 8.58 -33.04
CA VAL A 306 14.65 9.48 -32.46
C VAL A 306 14.58 9.15 -30.97
N TYR A 307 15.41 9.81 -30.17
CA TYR A 307 15.08 10.01 -28.77
C TYR A 307 13.87 10.93 -28.75
N GLY A 308 12.69 10.35 -28.57
CA GLY A 308 11.47 11.09 -28.29
C GLY A 308 11.70 11.93 -27.06
N HIS A 309 11.91 13.23 -27.25
CA HIS A 309 11.48 14.23 -26.28
C HIS A 309 9.96 14.11 -26.20
N GLU A 310 9.46 13.24 -25.32
CA GLU A 310 8.16 13.49 -24.70
C GLU A 310 8.31 14.82 -23.95
N GLN A 311 7.94 15.89 -24.63
CA GLN A 311 7.50 17.12 -24.01
C GLN A 311 6.37 16.70 -23.05
N MET A 312 6.70 16.57 -21.76
CA MET A 312 5.71 16.59 -20.72
C MET A 312 5.04 17.97 -20.78
N ALA A 313 3.97 18.05 -21.55
CA ALA A 313 3.00 19.13 -21.44
C ALA A 313 2.54 19.15 -19.98
N GLY A 314 3.05 20.12 -19.23
CA GLY A 314 2.57 20.40 -17.90
C GLY A 314 1.07 20.70 -17.96
N PRO A 315 0.26 20.23 -17.00
CA PRO A 315 -1.15 20.55 -16.95
C PRO A 315 -1.30 22.06 -16.80
N VAL A 316 -1.90 22.69 -17.81
CA VAL A 316 -2.42 24.06 -17.72
C VAL A 316 -3.49 24.04 -16.65
N MET A 317 -3.22 24.64 -15.49
CA MET A 317 -4.25 24.93 -14.50
C MET A 317 -5.20 25.97 -15.09
N GLY A 318 -6.29 25.49 -15.69
CA GLY A 318 -7.45 26.30 -16.01
C GLY A 318 -8.12 26.75 -14.72
N SER A 319 -8.03 28.05 -14.43
CA SER A 319 -8.80 28.71 -13.38
C SER A 319 -10.28 28.73 -13.79
N SER A 320 -11.07 27.78 -13.30
CA SER A 320 -12.53 27.90 -13.32
C SER A 320 -12.97 28.90 -12.25
N GLN A 321 -13.19 30.15 -12.66
CA GLN A 321 -14.05 31.08 -11.94
C GLN A 321 -15.47 30.51 -11.89
N THR A 322 -15.92 30.08 -10.72
CA THR A 322 -17.34 29.83 -10.47
C THR A 322 -17.93 31.13 -9.91
N ARG A 323 -18.75 31.81 -10.73
CA ARG A 323 -19.74 32.78 -10.25
C ARG A 323 -20.83 31.99 -9.53
N TYR A 324 -21.12 32.36 -8.29
CA TYR A 324 -22.43 32.11 -7.70
C TYR A 324 -23.15 33.45 -7.57
N ALA A 325 -24.37 33.44 -8.13
CA ALA A 325 -25.46 34.34 -7.80
C ALA A 325 -26.20 33.79 -6.58
#